data_AF-A0A353ENN3-F1
#
_entry.id   AF-A0A353ENN3-F1
#
_cell.length_a   1.000
_cell.length_b   1.000
_cell.length_c   1.000
_cell.angle_alpha   90.00
_cell.angle_beta   90.00
_cell.angle_gamma   90.00
#
_symmetry.space_group_name_H-M   'P 1'
#
loop_
_entity.id
_entity.type
_entity.pdbx_description
1 polymer ?
#
loop_
_entity_poly.entity_id
_entity_poly.type
_entity_poly.pdbx_seq_one_letter_code
_entity_poly.pdbx_strand_id
1 'polypeptide(L)' 'MKKLFKIKRQDSPEGQNYWEEFEMVLPVGATLIQVLEQIRLRPITVNQQAVNPVAWDSCCHQAICG' A
#
# COMPACT_ATOMS: atom_id res chain seq x y z
N MET A 1 -8.00 15.94 -1.59
CA MET A 1 -6.71 16.06 -2.34
C MET A 1 -6.16 14.67 -2.54
N LYS A 2 -5.63 14.37 -3.73
CA LYS A 2 -4.93 13.10 -3.95
C LYS A 2 -3.62 13.07 -3.16
N LYS A 3 -3.21 11.88 -2.73
CA LYS A 3 -1.97 11.63 -1.98
C LYS A 3 -1.16 10.58 -2.73
N LEU A 4 0.15 10.80 -2.82
CA LEU A 4 1.12 9.87 -3.39
C LEU A 4 1.72 9.01 -2.27
N PHE A 5 1.75 7.70 -2.49
CA PHE A 5 2.37 6.74 -1.60
C PHE A 5 3.48 6.02 -2.34
N LYS A 6 4.67 5.95 -1.73
CA LYS A 6 5.81 5.19 -2.23
C LYS A 6 5.99 3.98 -1.35
N ILE A 7 5.81 2.79 -1.93
CA ILE A 7 5.88 1.52 -1.21
C ILE A 7 7.09 0.75 -1.73
N LYS A 8 7.94 0.29 -0.80
CA LYS A 8 9.05 -0.60 -1.15
C LYS A 8 8.50 -2.00 -1.34
N ARG A 9 8.76 -2.58 -2.51
CA ARG A 9 8.23 -3.87 -2.97
C ARG A 9 9.36 -4.85 -3.17
N GLN A 10 9.04 -6.12 -2.93
CA GLN A 10 9.90 -7.26 -3.18
C GLN A 10 8.98 -8.47 -3.45
N ASP A 11 9.06 -9.06 -4.64
CA ASP A 11 8.10 -10.09 -5.06
C ASP A 11 8.49 -11.51 -4.64
N SER A 12 9.76 -11.74 -4.30
CA SER A 12 10.26 -13.00 -3.74
C SER A 12 11.36 -12.75 -2.69
N PRO A 13 11.62 -13.67 -1.75
CA PRO A 13 12.64 -13.49 -0.72
C PRO A 13 14.05 -13.17 -1.24
N GLU A 14 14.40 -13.66 -2.44
CA GLU A 14 15.67 -13.42 -3.11
C GLU A 14 15.61 -12.28 -4.16
N GLY A 15 14.44 -11.72 -4.40
CA GLY A 15 14.19 -10.69 -5.41
C GLY A 15 14.79 -9.34 -5.05
N GLN A 16 15.06 -8.51 -6.06
CA GLN A 16 15.48 -7.14 -5.84
C GLN A 16 14.33 -6.29 -5.31
N ASN A 17 14.67 -5.39 -4.38
CA ASN A 17 13.74 -4.39 -3.90
C ASN A 17 13.55 -3.28 -4.94
N TYR A 18 12.31 -2.83 -5.12
CA TYR A 18 11.97 -1.69 -5.96
C TYR A 18 10.97 -0.77 -5.27
N TRP A 19 10.84 0.47 -5.78
CA TRP A 19 9.82 1.40 -5.32
C TRP A 19 8.65 1.40 -6.28
N GLU A 20 7.45 1.27 -5.74
CA GLU A 20 6.21 1.34 -6.49
C GLU A 20 5.35 2.48 -5.93
N GLU A 21 4.73 3.24 -6.85
CA GLU A 21 4.01 4.45 -6.50
C GLU A 21 2.51 4.31 -6.78
N PHE A 22 1.71 4.75 -5.80
CA PHE A 22 0.25 4.71 -5.85
C PHE A 22 -0.31 6.10 -5.54
N GLU A 23 -1.36 6.51 -6.26
CA GLU A 23 -2.05 7.77 -6.03
C GLU A 23 -3.53 7.54 -5.76
N MET A 24 -4.04 8.07 -4.65
CA MET A 24 -5.47 7.97 -4.32
C MET A 24 -5.99 9.14 -3.49
N VAL A 25 -7.32 9.32 -3.52
CA VAL A 25 -8.04 10.24 -2.64
C VAL A 25 -8.42 9.48 -1.38
N LEU A 26 -8.06 10.05 -0.22
CA LEU A 26 -8.37 9.45 1.08
C LEU A 26 -9.35 10.31 1.88
N PRO A 27 -10.20 9.68 2.70
CA PRO A 27 -10.93 10.38 3.75
C PRO A 27 -9.98 11.12 4.70
N VAL A 28 -10.46 12.22 5.28
CA VAL A 28 -9.72 12.91 6.35
C VAL A 28 -9.61 11.96 7.55
N GLY A 29 -8.40 11.84 8.11
CA GLY A 29 -8.14 10.98 9.26
C GLY A 29 -7.91 9.49 8.93
N ALA A 30 -7.82 9.12 7.64
CA ALA A 30 -7.49 7.74 7.26
C ALA A 30 -6.15 7.29 7.87
N THR A 31 -6.14 6.09 8.45
CA THR A 31 -4.93 5.46 9.00
C THR A 31 -4.08 4.85 7.88
N LEU A 32 -2.79 4.61 8.13
CA LEU A 32 -1.91 3.97 7.13
C LEU A 32 -2.38 2.56 6.76
N ILE A 33 -2.99 1.82 7.70
CA ILE A 33 -3.58 0.51 7.41
C ILE A 33 -4.71 0.64 6.38
N GLN A 34 -5.61 1.62 6.55
CA GLN A 34 -6.68 1.86 5.60
C GLN A 34 -6.16 2.27 4.22
N VAL A 35 -5.04 2.99 4.15
CA VAL A 35 -4.37 3.27 2.87
C VAL A 35 -3.90 1.99 2.20
N LEU A 36 -3.20 1.12 2.94
CA LEU A 36 -2.69 -0.16 2.41
C LEU A 36 -3.83 -1.09 1.98
N GLU A 37 -4.94 -1.12 2.72
CA GLU A 37 -6.16 -1.86 2.36
C GLU A 37 -6.79 -1.34 1.07
N GLN A 38 -6.92 -0.01 0.91
CA GLN A 38 -7.44 0.56 -0.34
C GLN A 38 -6.55 0.22 -1.54
N ILE A 39 -5.22 0.27 -1.37
CA ILE A 39 -4.27 -0.13 -2.42
C ILE A 39 -4.44 -1.63 -2.72
N ARG A 40 -4.60 -2.49 -1.70
CA ARG A 40 -4.81 -3.93 -1.88
C ARG A 40 -6.11 -4.24 -2.63
N LEU A 41 -7.20 -3.50 -2.37
CA LEU A 41 -8.49 -3.68 -3.05
C LEU A 41 -8.44 -3.25 -4.53
N ARG A 42 -7.62 -2.26 -4.86
CA ARG A 42 -7.44 -1.77 -6.23
C ARG A 42 -5.96 -1.45 -6.49
N PRO A 43 -5.12 -2.47 -6.76
CA PRO A 43 -3.68 -2.30 -6.89
C PRO A 43 -3.31 -1.76 -8.27
N ILE A 44 -3.61 -0.48 -8.50
CA ILE A 44 -3.30 0.25 -9.72
C ILE A 44 -2.25 1.32 -9.41
N THR A 45 -1.12 1.25 -10.10
CA THR A 45 -0.01 2.22 -9.91
C THR A 45 -0.33 3.57 -10.55
N VAL A 46 0.50 4.58 -10.28
CA VAL A 46 0.42 5.89 -10.96
C VAL A 46 0.49 5.79 -12.49
N ASN A 47 1.09 4.71 -13.02
CA ASN A 47 1.21 4.44 -14.45
C ASN A 47 0.01 3.66 -15.02
N GLN A 48 -1.09 3.52 -14.25
CA GLN A 48 -2.30 2.79 -14.63
C GLN A 48 -2.07 1.29 -14.86
N GLN A 49 -1.02 0.73 -14.27
CA GLN A 49 -0.72 -0.70 -14.34
C GLN A 49 -1.35 -1.44 -13.17
N ALA A 50 -2.06 -2.53 -13.45
CA ALA A 50 -2.52 -3.45 -12.43
C ALA A 50 -1.35 -4.32 -11.97
N VAL A 51 -1.13 -4.37 -10.66
CA VAL A 51 -0.01 -5.08 -10.03
C VAL A 51 -0.51 -6.02 -8.95
N ASN A 52 0.40 -6.85 -8.42
CA ASN A 52 0.07 -7.70 -7.29
C ASN A 52 -0.28 -6.83 -6.06
N PRO A 53 -1.23 -7.25 -5.22
CA PRO A 53 -1.58 -6.50 -4.03
C PRO A 53 -0.38 -6.34 -3.07
N VAL A 54 -0.34 -5.21 -2.37
CA VAL A 54 0.73 -4.95 -1.40
C VAL A 54 0.65 -5.91 -0.20
N ALA A 55 1.82 -6.33 0.26
CA ALA A 55 2.00 -7.22 1.40
C ALA A 55 2.52 -6.43 2.60
N TRP A 56 1.95 -6.67 3.77
CA TRP A 56 2.37 -6.12 5.06
C TRP A 56 1.83 -7.01 6.19
N ASP A 57 2.47 -6.96 7.35
CA ASP A 57 1.99 -7.62 8.55
C ASP A 57 1.09 -6.67 9.36
N SER A 58 -0.09 -7.16 9.75
CA SER A 58 -1.00 -6.42 10.64
C SER A 58 -1.93 -7.37 11.36
N CYS A 59 -2.41 -6.96 12.53
CA CYS A 59 -3.34 -7.76 13.33
C CYS A 59 -4.50 -6.92 13.91
N CYS A 60 -4.31 -6.27 15.08
CA CYS A 60 -5.45 -5.69 15.81
C CYS A 60 -6.01 -4.37 15.23
N HIS A 61 -5.25 -3.68 14.38
CA HIS A 61 -5.61 -2.39 13.75
C HIS A 61 -5.94 -1.26 14.75
N GLN A 62 -5.56 -1.44 16.01
CA GLN A 62 -5.79 -0.50 17.12
C GLN A 62 -4.48 -0.07 17.79
N ALA A 63 -3.34 -0.38 17.16
CA ALA A 63 -1.99 -0.10 17.67
C ALA A 63 -1.66 -0.73 19.04
N ILE A 64 -2.24 -1.92 19.32
CA ILE A 64 -1.99 -2.68 20.56
C ILE A 64 -1.00 -3.83 20.33
N CYS A 65 -1.13 -4.55 19.22
CA CYS A 65 -0.45 -5.84 19.03
C CYS A 65 1.04 -5.76 18.63
N GLY A 66 1.50 -4.61 18.13
CA GLY A 66 2.81 -4.50 17.46
C GLY A 66 2.96 -5.51 16.32
#